data_AF-A0A953CRL8-F1
#
_entry.id   AF-A0A953CRL8-F1
#
_cell.length_a   1.000
_cell.length_b   1.000
_cell.length_c   1.000
_cell.angle_alpha   90.00
_cell.angle_beta   90.00
_cell.angle_gamma   90.00
#
_symmetry.space_group_name_H-M   'P 1'
#
loop_
_entity.id
_entity.type
_entity.pdbx_description
1 polymer ?
#
loop_
_entity_poly.entity_id
_entity_poly.type
_entity_poly.pdbx_seq_one_letter_code
_entity_poly.pdbx_strand_id
1 'polypeptide(L)' 'MSEQQQSPKAPVPDGHSRFLTTRALPPNEKGFVGFETIWEPFQKEAEYQTPKQP' A
#
# COMPACT_ATOMS: atom_id res chain seq x y z
N MET A 1 29.27 22.03 20.70
CA MET A 1 28.68 20.70 20.46
C MET A 1 27.54 20.91 19.50
N SER A 2 27.81 20.81 18.20
CA SER A 2 26.82 21.12 17.16
C SER A 2 25.74 20.05 17.18
N GLU A 3 24.53 20.43 17.60
CA GLU A 3 23.33 19.65 17.42
C GLU A 3 23.18 19.37 15.93
N GLN A 4 23.53 18.15 15.52
CA GLN A 4 23.24 17.66 14.18
C GLN A 4 21.73 17.52 14.11
N GLN A 5 21.08 18.61 13.68
CA GLN A 5 19.67 18.64 13.34
C GLN A 5 19.46 17.58 12.26
N GLN A 6 19.00 16.42 12.71
CA GLN A 6 18.79 15.26 11.86
C GLN A 6 17.58 15.60 11.00
N SER A 7 17.86 16.06 9.77
CA SER A 7 16.83 16.36 8.77
C SER A 7 15.83 15.19 8.75
N PRO A 8 14.51 15.45 8.76
CA PRO A 8 13.53 14.37 8.73
C PRO A 8 13.83 13.51 7.51
N LYS A 9 14.13 12.22 7.75
CA LYS A 9 14.48 11.27 6.71
C LYS A 9 13.34 11.29 5.68
N ALA A 10 13.66 11.60 4.43
CA ALA A 10 12.64 11.67 3.38
C ALA A 10 11.82 10.37 3.38
N PRO A 11 10.48 10.46 3.24
CA PRO A 11 9.65 9.26 3.23
C PRO A 11 10.12 8.32 2.11
N VAL A 12 10.22 7.03 2.43
CA VAL A 12 10.60 6.01 1.46
C VAL A 12 9.54 6.00 0.35
N PRO A 13 9.93 5.99 -0.93
CA PRO A 13 8.98 5.91 -2.03
C PRO A 13 8.11 4.66 -1.94
N ASP A 14 6.85 4.78 -2.34
CA ASP A 14 5.91 3.66 -2.39
C ASP A 14 6.43 2.59 -3.38
N GLY A 15 6.30 1.32 -2.97
CA GLY A 15 6.63 0.18 -3.82
C GLY A 15 5.48 -0.09 -4.78
N HIS A 16 5.70 0.08 -6.09
CA HIS A 16 4.71 -0.23 -7.11
C HIS A 16 5.07 -1.50 -7.87
N SER A 17 4.12 -2.42 -7.94
CA SER A 17 4.13 -3.60 -8.79
C SER A 17 2.78 -3.70 -9.52
N ARG A 18 2.69 -4.56 -10.53
CA ARG A 18 1.63 -4.54 -11.56
C ARG A 18 0.18 -4.58 -11.02
N PHE A 19 -0.04 -5.09 -9.81
CA PHE A 19 -1.35 -5.19 -9.15
C PHE A 19 -1.28 -4.90 -7.65
N LEU A 20 -0.19 -4.27 -7.22
CA LEU A 20 0.27 -4.26 -5.85
C LEU A 20 0.95 -2.94 -5.56
N THR A 21 0.38 -2.17 -4.64
CA THR A 21 1.03 -0.96 -4.13
C THR A 21 1.34 -1.16 -2.64
N THR A 22 2.61 -1.06 -2.28
CA THR A 22 3.08 -1.15 -0.89
C THR A 22 3.45 0.23 -0.38
N ARG A 23 2.80 0.68 0.70
CA ARG A 23 3.07 1.97 1.36
C ARG A 23 3.69 1.76 2.72
N ALA A 24 4.70 2.56 3.06
CA ALA A 24 5.27 2.57 4.41
C ALA A 24 4.39 3.41 5.34
N LEU A 25 3.93 2.83 6.45
CA LEU A 25 3.14 3.51 7.47
C LEU A 25 4.03 4.36 8.39
N PRO A 26 3.48 5.39 9.06
CA PRO A 26 4.24 6.17 10.02
C PRO A 26 4.78 5.26 11.15
N PRO A 27 5.98 5.57 11.70
CA PRO A 27 6.52 4.84 12.83
C PRO A 27 5.59 4.91 14.04
N ASN A 28 5.41 3.79 14.75
CA ASN A 28 4.73 3.79 16.04
C ASN A 28 5.63 4.32 17.18
N GLU A 29 5.11 4.40 18.41
CA GLU A 29 5.83 4.91 19.60
C GLU A 29 7.15 4.17 19.91
N LYS A 30 7.33 2.97 19.36
CA LYS A 30 8.55 2.15 19.50
C LYS A 30 9.44 2.19 18.25
N GLY A 31 9.10 3.01 17.27
CA GLY A 31 9.86 3.19 16.02
C GLY A 31 9.63 2.12 14.95
N PHE A 32 8.63 1.25 15.09
CA PHE A 32 8.32 0.26 14.04
C PHE A 32 7.54 0.90 12.90
N VAL A 33 8.05 0.70 11.68
CA VAL A 33 7.41 1.10 10.43
C VAL A 33 6.60 -0.10 9.93
N GLY A 34 5.27 0.04 9.91
CA GLY A 34 4.39 -0.95 9.28
C GLY A 34 4.38 -0.78 7.75
N PHE A 35 3.82 -1.75 7.04
CA PHE A 35 3.56 -1.64 5.60
C PHE A 35 2.10 -1.94 5.31
N GLU A 36 1.48 -1.11 4.48
CA GLU A 36 0.16 -1.36 3.92
C GLU A 36 0.33 -1.95 2.52
N THR A 37 -0.42 -3.01 2.21
CA THR A 37 -0.44 -3.62 0.87
C THR A 37 -1.82 -3.44 0.27
N ILE A 38 -1.90 -2.61 -0.77
CA ILE A 38 -3.12 -2.34 -1.53
C ILE A 38 -3.10 -3.22 -2.77
N TRP A 39 -4.13 -4.05 -2.93
CA TRP A 39 -4.32 -4.93 -4.08
C TRP A 39 -5.27 -4.28 -5.09
N GLU A 40 -4.86 -4.26 -6.35
CA GLU A 40 -5.71 -3.78 -7.43
C GLU A 40 -6.48 -4.95 -8.06
N PRO A 41 -7.81 -4.82 -8.25
CA PRO A 41 -8.60 -5.87 -8.88
C PRO A 41 -8.13 -6.08 -10.33
N PHE A 42 -7.72 -7.31 -10.64
CA PHE A 42 -7.18 -7.65 -11.96
C PHE A 42 -8.23 -8.24 -12.91
N GLN A 43 -9.38 -8.68 -12.39
CA GLN A 43 -10.46 -9.28 -13.18
C GLN A 43 -11.66 -8.35 -13.25
N LYS A 44 -12.35 -8.38 -14.39
CA LYS A 44 -13.64 -7.73 -14.53
C LYS A 44 -14.70 -8.58 -13.83
N GLU A 45 -15.42 -8.00 -12.88
CA GLU A 45 -16.62 -8.62 -12.32
C GLU A 45 -17.73 -8.62 -13.38
N ALA A 46 -18.32 -9.78 -13.63
CA ALA A 46 -19.47 -9.95 -14.50
C ALA A 46 -20.66 -10.40 -13.65
N GLU A 47 -21.80 -9.75 -13.81
CA GLU A 47 -23.02 -10.14 -13.13
C GLU A 47 -23.47 -11.53 -13.59
N TYR A 48 -23.80 -12.39 -12.63
CA TYR A 48 -24.35 -13.70 -12.92
C TYR A 48 -25.74 -13.55 -13.55
N GLN A 49 -25.89 -14.00 -14.79
CA GLN A 49 -27.19 -14.04 -15.48
C GLN A 49 -27.76 -15.44 -15.39
N THR A 50 -28.89 -15.60 -14.71
CA THR A 50 -29.62 -16.87 -14.68
C THR A 50 -30.05 -17.22 -16.11
N PRO A 51 -29.62 -18.36 -16.66
CA PRO A 51 -30.00 -18.75 -18.02
C PRO A 51 -31.52 -18.90 -18.09
N LYS A 52 -32.13 -18.46 -19.22
CA LYS A 52 -33.56 -18.70 -19.46
C LYS A 52 -33.82 -20.20 -19.43
N GLN A 53 -34.82 -20.61 -18.65
CA GLN A 53 -35.28 -21.99 -18.61
C GLN A 53 -35.68 -22.45 -20.02
N PRO A 54 -35.42 -23.74 -20.36
CA PRO A 54 -35.76 -24.31 -21.66
C PRO A 54 -37.26 -24.28 -21.95
#